data_AF-A0A2V9N932-F1
#
_entry.id   AF-A0A2V9N932-F1
#
_cell.length_a   1.000
_cell.length_b   1.000
_cell.length_c   1.000
_cell.angle_alpha   90.00
_cell.angle_beta   90.00
_cell.angle_gamma   90.00
#
_symmetry.space_group_name_H-M   'P 1'
#
loop_
_entity.id
_entity.type
_entity.pdbx_description
1 polymer ?
#
loop_
_entity_poly.entity_id
_entity_poly.type
_entity_poly.pdbx_seq_one_letter_code
_entity_poly.pdbx_strand_id
1 'polypeptide(L)'
;MSKAVPAPAFHDHYELGAMARRGLITLSGPGSAQNFFLDMPLTKIISGASLDLRYKAPLLRPGESWLEVWLNGTQVGSLPLAQGSQQASVSLPADLLTSN
;
A
#
# COMPACT_ATOMS: atom_id res chain seq x y z
N MET A 1 12.82 -37.49 16.20
CA MET A 1 12.69 -36.02 16.22
C MET A 1 12.89 -35.51 14.81
N SER A 2 11.82 -35.13 14.11
CA SER A 2 11.90 -34.68 12.72
C SER A 2 12.23 -33.19 12.69
N LYS A 3 13.40 -32.84 12.14
CA LYS A 3 13.84 -31.46 11.94
C LYS A 3 13.00 -30.86 10.81
N ALA A 4 12.05 -29.97 11.13
CA ALA A 4 11.29 -29.26 10.11
C ALA A 4 12.26 -28.41 9.27
N VAL A 5 12.29 -28.65 7.96
CA VAL A 5 13.01 -27.79 7.02
C VAL A 5 12.13 -26.55 6.79
N PRO A 6 12.63 -25.32 6.99
CA PRO A 6 11.85 -24.12 6.72
C PRO A 6 11.52 -24.07 5.23
N ALA A 7 10.26 -23.78 4.89
CA ALA A 7 9.88 -23.50 3.52
C ALA A 7 10.64 -22.24 3.03
N PRO A 8 11.03 -22.17 1.74
CA PRO A 8 11.66 -20.98 1.19
C PRO A 8 10.71 -19.77 1.31
N ALA A 9 11.22 -18.68 1.87
CA ALA A 9 10.51 -17.40 2.00
C ALA A 9 10.94 -16.46 0.86
N PHE A 10 9.98 -15.74 0.30
CA PHE A 10 10.20 -14.76 -0.76
C PHE A 10 9.83 -13.37 -0.26
N HIS A 11 10.56 -12.35 -0.72
CA HIS A 11 10.27 -10.95 -0.44
C HIS A 11 10.33 -10.18 -1.77
N ASP A 12 9.16 -9.81 -2.27
CA ASP A 12 9.04 -9.05 -3.52
C ASP A 12 8.61 -7.62 -3.18
N HIS A 13 9.20 -6.62 -3.86
CA HIS A 13 8.87 -5.20 -3.67
C HIS A 13 8.53 -4.58 -5.02
N TYR A 14 7.43 -3.83 -5.05
CA TYR A 14 6.91 -3.20 -6.25
C TYR A 14 6.62 -1.73 -5.97
N GLU A 15 7.19 -0.85 -6.79
CA GLU A 15 6.97 0.60 -6.67
C GLU A 15 5.61 0.97 -7.30
N LEU A 16 4.76 1.66 -6.52
CA LEU A 16 3.45 2.10 -6.99
C LEU A 16 3.51 2.93 -8.28
N GLY A 17 4.51 3.82 -8.41
CA GLY A 17 4.68 4.62 -9.62
C GLY A 17 4.99 3.78 -10.87
N ALA A 18 5.80 2.72 -10.70
CA ALA A 18 6.08 1.79 -11.79
C ALA A 18 4.82 1.03 -12.21
N MET A 19 4.02 0.57 -11.24
CA MET A 19 2.75 -0.13 -11.50
C MET A 19 1.67 0.78 -12.10
N ALA A 20 1.61 2.03 -11.65
CA ALA A 20 0.67 3.04 -12.17
C ALA A 20 0.99 3.49 -13.61
N ARG A 21 2.15 3.10 -14.15
CA ARG A 21 2.75 3.68 -15.37
C ARG A 21 2.79 5.22 -15.33
N ARG A 22 2.84 5.78 -14.13
CA ARG A 22 2.79 7.22 -13.83
C ARG A 22 3.86 7.49 -12.79
N GLY A 23 4.61 8.57 -12.96
CA GLY A 23 5.66 8.96 -12.01
C GLY A 23 5.09 9.38 -10.64
N LEU A 24 5.17 10.67 -10.32
CA LEU A 24 4.67 11.17 -9.04
C LEU A 24 3.13 11.16 -8.99
N ILE A 25 2.56 10.56 -7.95
CA ILE A 25 1.12 10.60 -7.69
C ILE A 25 0.80 11.89 -6.94
N THR A 26 -0.16 12.67 -7.45
CA THR A 26 -0.62 13.90 -6.79
C THR A 26 -2.10 13.77 -6.46
N LEU A 27 -2.43 13.90 -5.18
CA LEU A 27 -3.81 14.01 -4.69
C LEU A 27 -4.05 15.45 -4.26
N SER A 28 -5.11 16.08 -4.77
CA SER A 28 -5.39 17.50 -4.57
C SER A 28 -6.85 17.70 -4.19
N GLY A 29 -7.07 18.29 -3.01
CA GLY A 29 -8.40 18.58 -2.46
C GLY A 29 -9.06 17.38 -1.75
N PRO A 30 -10.11 17.63 -0.96
CA PRO A 30 -10.86 16.58 -0.27
C PRO A 30 -11.52 15.60 -1.24
N GLY A 31 -11.52 14.31 -0.89
CA GLY A 31 -12.12 13.25 -1.71
C GLY A 31 -11.33 12.87 -2.96
N SER A 32 -10.14 13.46 -3.17
CA SER A 32 -9.24 13.04 -4.25
C SER A 32 -8.78 11.60 -4.04
N ALA A 33 -8.91 10.78 -5.07
CA ALA A 33 -8.53 9.37 -5.05
C ALA A 33 -7.73 9.01 -6.31
N GLN A 34 -6.84 8.04 -6.17
CA GLN A 34 -6.11 7.42 -7.27
C GLN A 34 -6.18 5.90 -7.10
N ASN A 35 -6.68 5.24 -8.13
CA ASN A 35 -6.75 3.78 -8.17
C ASN A 35 -5.51 3.21 -8.86
N PHE A 36 -5.05 2.06 -8.39
CA PHE A 36 -3.94 1.31 -8.94
C PHE A 36 -4.40 -0.11 -9.23
N PHE A 37 -3.92 -0.68 -10.33
CA PHE A 37 -4.06 -2.10 -10.61
C PHE A 37 -2.70 -2.75 -10.36
N LEU A 38 -2.68 -3.72 -9.46
CA LEU A 38 -1.48 -4.48 -9.13
C LEU A 38 -1.38 -5.66 -10.10
N ASP A 39 -0.74 -5.45 -11.25
CA ASP A 39 -0.45 -6.51 -12.23
C ASP A 39 0.72 -7.38 -11.77
N MET A 40 0.60 -7.96 -10.57
CA MET A 40 1.60 -8.85 -10.00
C MET A 40 1.26 -10.31 -10.32
N PRO A 41 2.21 -11.11 -10.83
CA PRO A 41 1.99 -12.54 -11.02
C PRO A 41 1.89 -13.23 -9.65
N LEU A 42 0.65 -13.51 -9.23
CA LEU A 42 0.29 -14.27 -8.03
C LEU A 42 0.62 -15.77 -8.20
N THR A 43 1.92 -16.05 -8.29
CA THR A 43 2.47 -17.42 -8.41
C THR A 43 2.91 -18.00 -7.06
N LYS A 44 2.77 -17.21 -5.98
CA LYS A 44 3.26 -17.51 -4.63
C LYS A 44 2.15 -17.29 -3.62
N ILE A 45 2.18 -18.04 -2.52
CA ILE A 45 1.33 -17.79 -1.36
C ILE A 45 1.86 -16.55 -0.64
N ILE A 46 1.01 -15.54 -0.47
CA ILE A 46 1.35 -14.31 0.25
C ILE A 46 1.06 -14.52 1.74
N SER A 47 2.11 -14.52 2.56
CA SER A 47 1.97 -14.62 4.03
C SER A 47 1.83 -13.26 4.72
N GLY A 48 2.17 -12.18 4.03
CA GLY A 48 2.06 -10.82 4.53
C GLY A 48 2.33 -9.81 3.43
N ALA A 49 1.70 -8.65 3.54
CA ALA A 49 1.87 -7.54 2.60
C ALA A 49 1.73 -6.21 3.34
N SER A 50 2.46 -5.21 2.85
CA SER A 50 2.38 -3.83 3.33
C SER A 50 2.40 -2.86 2.16
N LEU A 51 1.75 -1.73 2.35
CA LEU A 51 1.85 -0.57 1.49
C LEU A 51 2.70 0.49 2.19
N ASP A 52 3.92 0.67 1.70
CA ASP A 52 4.80 1.72 2.20
C ASP A 52 4.65 2.99 1.37
N LEU A 53 4.32 4.09 2.04
CA LEU A 53 4.06 5.39 1.44
C LEU A 53 5.14 6.37 1.83
N ARG A 54 5.76 6.98 0.82
CA ARG A 54 6.62 8.16 0.95
C ARG A 54 5.89 9.33 0.32
N TYR A 55 5.52 10.33 1.12
CA TYR A 55 4.69 11.43 0.65
C TYR A 55 5.21 12.80 1.12
N LYS A 56 4.76 13.85 0.42
CA LYS A 56 5.01 15.24 0.79
C LYS A 56 3.69 16.02 0.82
N ALA A 57 3.36 16.59 1.97
CA ALA A 57 2.13 17.33 2.18
C ALA A 57 2.43 18.73 2.76
N PRO A 58 2.79 19.73 1.92
CA PRO A 58 3.27 21.02 2.42
C PRO A 58 2.16 21.91 3.01
N LEU A 59 0.91 21.72 2.56
CA LEU A 59 -0.21 22.60 2.87
C LEU A 59 -1.20 22.02 3.89
N LEU A 60 -0.92 20.84 4.45
CA LEU A 60 -1.82 20.21 5.42
C LEU A 60 -1.59 20.74 6.83
N ARG A 61 -2.68 20.93 7.57
CA ARG A 61 -2.65 21.13 9.01
C ARG A 61 -2.57 19.77 9.72
N PRO A 62 -1.75 19.63 10.77
CA PRO A 62 -1.65 18.37 11.52
C PRO A 62 -3.01 17.91 12.05
N GLY A 63 -3.33 16.63 11.89
CA GLY A 63 -4.51 15.99 12.49
C GLY A 63 -5.85 16.27 11.81
N GLU A 64 -5.88 17.08 10.75
CA GLU A 64 -7.13 17.45 10.06
C GLU A 64 -7.37 16.63 8.77
N SER A 65 -6.42 15.79 8.36
CA SER A 65 -6.49 15.09 7.08
C SER A 65 -6.05 13.64 7.20
N TRP A 66 -6.73 12.78 6.46
CA TRP A 66 -6.51 11.34 6.47
C TRP A 66 -6.44 10.82 5.04
N LEU A 67 -5.62 9.80 4.83
CA LEU A 67 -5.60 9.01 3.61
C LEU A 67 -6.23 7.66 3.90
N GLU A 68 -7.34 7.38 3.24
CA GLU A 68 -7.96 6.06 3.29
C GLU A 68 -7.33 5.15 2.24
N VAL A 69 -7.02 3.92 2.65
CA VAL A 69 -6.50 2.88 1.77
C VAL A 69 -7.59 1.84 1.57
N TRP A 70 -7.90 1.62 0.30
CA TRP A 70 -8.89 0.66 -0.15
C TRP A 70 -8.20 -0.39 -1.02
N LEU A 71 -8.55 -1.66 -0.79
CA LEU A 71 -8.05 -2.79 -1.56
C LEU A 71 -9.25 -3.60 -2.04
N ASN A 72 -9.40 -3.72 -3.36
CA ASN A 72 -10.48 -4.47 -4.01
C ASN A 72 -11.87 -4.15 -3.44
N GLY A 73 -12.15 -2.86 -3.23
CA GLY A 73 -13.44 -2.37 -2.73
C GLY A 73 -13.64 -2.44 -1.21
N THR A 74 -12.67 -2.96 -0.47
CA THR A 74 -12.70 -3.01 1.01
C THR A 74 -11.74 -1.97 1.60
N GLN A 75 -12.19 -1.16 2.56
CA GLN A 75 -11.32 -0.25 3.30
C GLN A 75 -10.42 -1.05 4.24
N VAL A 76 -9.11 -0.98 4.04
CA VAL A 76 -8.11 -1.76 4.79
C VAL A 76 -7.31 -0.92 5.78
N GLY A 77 -7.35 0.40 5.65
CA GLY A 77 -6.67 1.28 6.59
C GLY A 77 -7.00 2.76 6.40
N SER A 78 -6.61 3.54 7.40
CA SER A 78 -6.63 5.00 7.35
C SER A 78 -5.35 5.51 8.01
N LEU A 79 -4.69 6.46 7.35
CA LEU A 79 -3.44 7.06 7.80
C LEU A 79 -3.66 8.54 8.08
N PRO A 80 -3.33 9.04 9.28
CA PRO A 80 -3.31 10.49 9.51
C PRO A 80 -2.18 11.10 8.68
N LEU A 81 -2.50 12.13 7.90
CA LEU A 81 -1.51 12.86 7.13
C LEU A 81 -0.86 13.95 8.01
N ALA A 82 0.46 14.05 7.91
CA ALA A 82 1.25 15.06 8.59
C ALA A 82 1.94 15.99 7.59
N GLN A 83 2.21 17.22 8.03
CA GLN A 83 2.85 18.22 7.18
C GLN A 83 4.30 17.83 6.85
N GLY A 84 4.76 18.23 5.65
CA GLY A 84 6.15 18.03 5.23
C GLY A 84 6.37 16.69 4.54
N SER A 85 7.61 16.19 4.59
CA SER A 85 7.97 14.90 3.98
C SER A 85 7.88 13.80 5.02
N GLN A 86 7.08 12.78 4.75
CA GLN A 86 6.68 11.76 5.72
C GLN A 86 6.76 10.36 5.12
N GLN A 87 6.82 9.37 6.01
CA GLN A 87 6.75 7.96 5.66
C GLN A 87 5.69 7.28 6.52
N ALA A 88 4.89 6.42 5.93
CA ALA A 88 3.86 5.64 6.61
C ALA A 88 3.76 4.25 5.99
N SER A 89 3.28 3.29 6.75
CA SER A 89 3.04 1.92 6.27
C SER A 89 1.64 1.47 6.68
N VAL A 90 0.98 0.72 5.80
CA VAL A 90 -0.31 0.09 6.06
C VAL A 90 -0.19 -1.39 5.75
N SER A 91 -0.53 -2.25 6.72
CA SER A 91 -0.64 -3.69 6.45
C SER A 91 -1.79 -3.97 5.49
N LEU A 92 -1.53 -4.77 4.46
CA LEU A 92 -2.55 -5.19 3.50
C LEU A 92 -2.96 -6.63 3.78
N PRO A 93 -4.27 -6.92 3.88
CA PRO A 93 -4.77 -8.29 3.98
C PRO A 93 -4.41 -9.08 2.72
N ALA A 94 -3.68 -10.19 2.90
CA ALA A 94 -3.18 -11.00 1.78
C ALA A 94 -4.30 -11.68 0.99
N ASP A 95 -5.40 -12.03 1.66
CA ASP A 95 -6.62 -12.58 1.07
C ASP A 95 -7.30 -11.62 0.09
N LEU A 96 -7.18 -10.32 0.32
CA LEU A 96 -7.73 -9.29 -0.56
C LEU A 96 -6.81 -8.95 -1.73
N LEU A 97 -5.57 -9.44 -1.79
CA LEU A 97 -4.68 -9.22 -2.94
C LEU A 97 -5.00 -10.15 -4.12
N THR A 98 -5.71 -11.24 -3.86
CA THR A 98 -6.24 -12.16 -4.87
C THR A 98 -7.70 -11.82 -5.14
N SER A 99 -8.06 -11.41 -6.36
CA SER A 99 -9.47 -11.48 -6.78
C SER A 99 -9.79 -12.95 -7.03
N ASN A 100 -10.84 -13.47 -6.40
CA ASN A 100 -11.52 -14.66 -6.92
C ASN A 100 -12.08 -14.38 -8.32
#